data_AF-A0A090T1F8-F1
#
_entry.id   AF-A0A090T1F8-F1
#
_cell.length_a   1.000
_cell.length_b   1.000
_cell.length_c   1.000
_cell.angle_alpha   90.00
_cell.angle_beta   90.00
_cell.angle_gamma   90.00
#
_symmetry.space_group_name_H-M   'P 1'
#
loop_
_entity.id
_entity.type
_entity.pdbx_description
1 polymer ?
#
loop_
_entity_poly.entity_id
_entity_poly.type
_entity_poly.pdbx_seq_one_letter_code
_entity_poly.pdbx_strand_id
1 'polypeptide(L)'
;MSSRKQLANAIRALSMDGVQQANSGHPGAPMGMADIAEVLWRSHLNHNPSNPEWADRDRFVLSNGHGSMLIYSLLHLSGYELSMTILKTSVNCTQKRQVTQSTAMHQVSRRRLVL
;
A
#
# COMPACT_ATOMS: atom_id res chain seq x y z
N MET A 1 -21.93 9.77 5.80
CA MET A 1 -20.82 8.87 6.18
C MET A 1 -20.87 7.65 5.28
N SER A 2 -19.81 7.36 4.54
CA SER A 2 -19.75 6.18 3.64
C SER A 2 -19.80 4.88 4.45
N SER A 3 -20.58 3.90 3.98
CA SER A 3 -20.66 2.58 4.60
C SER A 3 -19.35 1.81 4.46
N ARG A 4 -19.07 0.87 5.38
CA ARG A 4 -17.89 -0.01 5.29
C ARG A 4 -17.80 -0.75 3.95
N LYS A 5 -18.96 -1.19 3.43
CA LYS A 5 -19.06 -1.80 2.09
C LYS A 5 -18.61 -0.86 0.98
N GLN A 6 -18.99 0.41 1.03
CA GLN A 6 -18.55 1.39 0.03
C GLN A 6 -17.04 1.64 0.09
N LEU A 7 -16.45 1.67 1.28
CA LEU A 7 -15.01 1.84 1.47
C LEU A 7 -14.23 0.61 1.00
N ALA A 8 -14.68 -0.59 1.34
CA ALA A 8 -14.11 -1.82 0.80
C ALA A 8 -14.25 -1.89 -0.72
N ASN A 9 -15.37 -1.44 -1.28
CA ASN A 9 -15.55 -1.36 -2.73
C ASN A 9 -14.63 -0.34 -3.40
N ALA A 10 -14.27 0.76 -2.72
CA ALA A 10 -13.26 1.70 -3.21
C ALA A 10 -11.89 1.02 -3.33
N ILE A 11 -11.49 0.23 -2.32
CA ILE A 11 -10.25 -0.57 -2.37
C ILE A 11 -10.29 -1.55 -3.55
N ARG A 12 -11.43 -2.22 -3.77
CA ARG A 12 -11.63 -3.14 -4.90
C ARG A 12 -11.49 -2.43 -6.24
N ALA A 13 -12.15 -1.30 -6.41
CA ALA A 13 -12.11 -0.51 -7.64
C ALA A 13 -10.68 -0.07 -7.97
N LEU A 14 -9.98 0.53 -7.02
CA LEU A 14 -8.58 0.96 -7.20
C LEU A 14 -7.64 -0.20 -7.54
N SER A 15 -7.86 -1.35 -6.91
CA SER A 15 -7.05 -2.55 -7.19
C SER A 15 -7.33 -3.12 -8.58
N MET A 16 -8.59 -3.14 -9.02
CA MET A 16 -8.96 -3.57 -10.37
C MET A 16 -8.41 -2.62 -11.43
N ASP A 17 -8.57 -1.31 -11.25
CA ASP A 17 -8.10 -0.29 -12.18
C ASP A 17 -6.58 -0.30 -12.32
N GLY A 18 -5.84 -0.44 -11.21
CA GLY A 18 -4.37 -0.50 -11.25
C GLY A 18 -3.84 -1.75 -11.94
N VAL A 19 -4.47 -2.91 -11.75
CA VAL A 19 -4.12 -4.15 -12.47
C VAL A 19 -4.45 -4.05 -13.96
N GLN A 20 -5.64 -3.51 -14.28
CA GLN A 20 -6.09 -3.33 -15.66
C GLN A 20 -5.16 -2.39 -16.42
N GLN A 21 -4.78 -1.25 -15.81
CA GLN A 21 -3.89 -0.26 -16.41
C GLN A 21 -2.49 -0.82 -16.68
N ALA A 22 -2.03 -1.74 -15.83
CA ALA A 22 -0.74 -2.40 -15.98
C ALA A 22 -0.73 -3.61 -16.92
N ASN A 23 -1.91 -4.06 -17.39
CA ASN A 23 -2.08 -5.29 -18.17
C ASN A 23 -1.41 -6.53 -17.53
N SER A 24 -1.20 -6.51 -16.21
CA SER A 24 -0.47 -7.53 -15.48
C SER A 24 -0.81 -7.43 -13.98
N GLY A 25 -0.93 -8.56 -13.30
CA GLY A 25 -1.24 -8.61 -11.86
C GLY A 25 -2.35 -9.59 -11.49
N HIS A 26 -2.59 -9.75 -10.19
CA HIS A 26 -3.60 -10.67 -9.65
C HIS A 26 -4.69 -9.87 -8.92
N PRO A 27 -5.86 -9.63 -9.54
CA PRO A 27 -6.93 -8.83 -8.94
C PRO A 27 -7.70 -9.60 -7.85
N GLY A 28 -7.66 -10.94 -7.85
CA GLY A 28 -8.43 -11.77 -6.91
C GLY A 28 -8.03 -11.60 -5.44
N ALA A 29 -6.72 -11.55 -5.16
CA ALA A 29 -6.21 -11.39 -3.80
C ALA A 29 -6.60 -10.04 -3.13
N PRO A 30 -6.41 -8.87 -3.77
CA PRO A 30 -6.84 -7.60 -3.19
C PRO A 30 -8.37 -7.49 -3.06
N MET A 31 -9.14 -8.11 -3.97
CA MET A 31 -10.61 -8.08 -3.88
C MET A 31 -11.18 -8.86 -2.70
N GLY A 32 -10.60 -10.02 -2.40
CA GLY A 32 -11.03 -10.87 -1.27
C GLY A 32 -10.66 -10.28 0.09
N MET A 33 -9.52 -9.60 0.19
CA MET A 33 -9.04 -9.02 1.44
C MET A 33 -9.57 -7.60 1.72
N ALA A 34 -10.30 -6.98 0.80
CA ALA A 34 -10.72 -5.58 0.92
C ALA A 34 -11.57 -5.27 2.18
N ASP A 35 -12.50 -6.16 2.56
CA ASP A 35 -13.35 -5.92 3.75
C ASP A 35 -12.52 -6.03 5.04
N ILE A 36 -11.61 -7.00 5.11
CA ILE A 36 -10.72 -7.20 6.26
C ILE A 36 -9.77 -6.01 6.38
N ALA A 37 -9.22 -5.57 5.25
CA ALA A 37 -8.31 -4.45 5.19
C ALA A 37 -8.97 -3.14 5.64
N GLU A 38 -10.23 -2.88 5.24
CA GLU A 38 -10.97 -1.69 5.70
C GLU A 38 -11.11 -1.66 7.23
N VAL A 39 -11.53 -2.78 7.82
CA VAL A 39 -11.72 -2.87 9.27
C VAL A 39 -10.40 -2.74 10.01
N LEU A 40 -9.36 -3.47 9.56
CA LEU A 40 -8.03 -3.44 10.18
C LEU A 40 -7.44 -2.03 10.15
N TRP A 41 -7.39 -1.41 8.98
CA TRP A 41 -6.72 -0.11 8.79
C TRP A 41 -7.43 1.03 9.51
N ARG A 42 -8.77 0.97 9.57
CA ARG A 42 -9.57 2.07 10.12
C ARG A 42 -9.89 1.91 11.60
N SER A 43 -10.05 0.69 12.08
CA SER A 43 -10.56 0.43 13.44
C SER A 43 -9.49 -0.07 14.42
N HIS A 44 -8.40 -0.65 13.92
CA HIS A 44 -7.42 -1.33 14.77
C HIS A 44 -5.99 -0.81 14.60
N LEU A 45 -5.61 -0.37 13.40
CA LEU A 45 -4.24 0.06 13.13
C LEU A 45 -4.02 1.48 13.65
N ASN A 46 -3.02 1.65 14.52
CA ASN A 46 -2.59 2.95 14.98
C ASN A 46 -1.48 3.47 14.06
N HIS A 47 -1.85 4.40 13.18
CA HIS A 47 -0.96 4.92 12.17
C HIS A 47 -1.24 6.39 11.89
N ASN A 48 -0.20 7.12 11.47
CA ASN A 48 -0.29 8.54 11.17
C ASN A 48 0.14 8.78 9.71
N PRO A 49 -0.79 9.12 8.79
CA PRO A 49 -0.47 9.43 7.40
C PRO A 49 0.47 10.63 7.23
N SER A 50 0.37 11.63 8.12
CA SER A 50 1.22 12.82 8.10
C SER A 50 2.61 12.59 8.69
N ASN A 51 2.79 11.53 9.48
CA ASN A 51 4.09 11.16 10.05
C ASN A 51 4.34 9.64 9.91
N PRO A 52 4.76 9.18 8.72
CA PRO A 52 5.06 7.76 8.48
C PRO A 52 6.24 7.23 9.30
N GLU A 53 7.11 8.11 9.82
CA GLU A 53 8.29 7.71 10.60
C GLU A 53 8.04 7.62 12.10
N TRP A 54 6.81 7.86 12.55
CA TRP A 54 6.45 7.76 13.96
C TRP A 54 6.88 6.42 14.58
N ALA A 55 7.67 6.49 15.64
CA ALA A 55 8.34 5.33 16.23
C ALA A 55 7.37 4.28 16.82
N ASP A 56 6.24 4.73 17.37
CA ASP A 56 5.24 3.88 18.05
C ASP A 56 4.05 3.53 17.14
N ARG A 57 4.22 3.66 15.82
CA ARG A 57 3.22 3.25 14.85
C ARG A 57 3.14 1.72 14.76
N ASP A 58 1.94 1.23 14.50
CA ASP A 58 1.76 -0.17 14.16
C ASP A 58 2.40 -0.50 12.81
N ARG A 59 3.03 -1.68 12.73
CA ARG A 59 3.72 -2.15 11.53
C ARG A 59 2.84 -3.15 10.80
N PHE A 60 2.35 -2.77 9.63
CA PHE A 60 1.63 -3.67 8.74
C PHE A 60 2.58 -4.34 7.74
N VAL A 61 2.54 -5.67 7.65
CA VAL A 61 3.33 -6.45 6.69
C VAL A 61 2.39 -7.38 5.92
N LEU A 62 2.39 -7.26 4.59
CA LEU A 62 1.68 -8.17 3.70
C LEU A 62 2.66 -9.19 3.11
N SER A 63 2.61 -10.43 3.60
CA SER A 63 3.44 -11.52 3.06
C SER A 63 3.11 -11.86 1.61
N ASN A 64 1.87 -11.59 1.19
CA ASN A 64 1.39 -11.85 -0.17
C ASN A 64 1.84 -10.72 -1.12
N GLY A 65 3.13 -10.70 -1.46
CA GLY A 65 3.74 -9.63 -2.28
C GLY A 65 3.13 -9.45 -3.69
N HIS A 66 2.39 -10.44 -4.19
CA HIS A 66 1.61 -10.34 -5.42
C HIS A 66 0.35 -9.46 -5.27
N GLY A 67 -0.15 -9.31 -4.04
CA GLY A 67 -1.26 -8.42 -3.68
C GLY A 67 -0.83 -6.99 -3.35
N SER A 68 0.31 -6.52 -3.85
CA SER A 68 0.87 -5.20 -3.53
C SER A 68 -0.10 -4.05 -3.82
N MET A 69 -1.00 -4.21 -4.79
CA MET A 69 -2.07 -3.24 -5.09
C MET A 69 -3.00 -2.96 -3.93
N LEU A 70 -3.21 -3.93 -3.02
CA LEU A 70 -3.99 -3.72 -1.80
C LEU A 70 -3.36 -2.66 -0.90
N ILE A 71 -2.05 -2.80 -0.62
CA ILE A 71 -1.31 -1.86 0.24
C ILE A 71 -1.31 -0.47 -0.39
N TYR A 72 -1.01 -0.35 -1.68
CA TYR A 72 -0.98 0.96 -2.32
C TYR A 72 -2.33 1.66 -2.25
N SER A 73 -3.42 0.91 -2.46
CA SER A 73 -4.78 1.44 -2.35
C SER A 73 -5.10 1.93 -0.93
N LEU A 74 -4.70 1.17 0.09
CA LEU A 74 -4.87 1.54 1.50
C LEU A 74 -4.08 2.79 1.89
N LEU A 75 -2.81 2.86 1.48
CA LEU A 75 -1.95 4.01 1.74
C LEU A 75 -2.51 5.27 1.07
N HIS A 76 -2.96 5.16 -0.18
CA HIS A 76 -3.58 6.28 -0.89
C HIS A 76 -4.87 6.75 -0.20
N LEU A 77 -5.77 5.83 0.15
CA LEU A 77 -7.04 6.16 0.80
C LEU A 77 -6.87 6.69 2.22
N SER A 78 -5.80 6.31 2.92
CA SER A 78 -5.50 6.83 4.25
C SER A 78 -4.79 8.19 4.24
N GLY A 79 -4.42 8.71 3.07
CA GLY A 79 -3.83 10.04 2.94
C GLY A 79 -2.31 10.09 3.12
N TYR A 80 -1.61 8.97 2.89
CA TYR A 80 -0.17 9.02 2.70
C TYR A 80 0.16 9.76 1.40
N GLU A 81 1.35 10.35 1.34
CA GLU A 81 1.93 11.02 0.15
C GLU A 81 2.25 10.00 -0.97
N LEU A 82 1.19 9.39 -1.52
CA LEU A 82 1.22 8.41 -2.59
C LEU A 82 0.35 8.92 -3.73
N SER A 83 1.03 9.43 -4.77
CA SER A 83 0.36 9.94 -5.97
C SER A 83 -0.40 8.82 -6.69
N MET A 84 -1.58 9.16 -7.22
CA MET A 84 -2.40 8.28 -8.05
C MET A 84 -1.62 7.73 -9.26
N THR A 85 -0.59 8.44 -9.72
CA THR A 85 0.31 7.97 -10.78
C THR A 85 1.08 6.72 -10.36
N ILE A 86 1.50 6.62 -9.10
CA ILE A 86 2.24 5.45 -8.58
C ILE A 86 1.33 4.22 -8.59
N LEU A 87 0.05 4.35 -8.23
CA LEU A 87 -0.93 3.25 -8.28
C LEU A 87 -1.06 2.64 -9.68
N LYS A 88 -0.98 3.48 -10.72
CA LYS A 88 -1.07 3.06 -12.12
C LYS A 88 0.20 2.39 -12.63
N THR A 89 1.36 2.73 -12.07
CA THR A 89 2.67 2.24 -12.52
C THR A 89 3.23 1.10 -11.64
N SER A 90 2.69 0.89 -10.44
CA SER A 90 3.26 0.02 -9.38
C SER A 90 3.34 -1.48 -9.69
N VAL A 91 2.80 -1.92 -10.81
CA VAL A 91 2.89 -3.31 -11.27
C VAL A 91 4.19 -3.56 -12.07
N ASN A 92 4.87 -2.51 -12.54
CA ASN A 92 6.16 -2.65 -13.19
C ASN A 92 7.23 -2.97 -12.14
N CYS A 93 7.82 -4.17 -12.22
CA CYS A 93 8.71 -4.78 -11.22
C CYS A 93 9.86 -3.86 -10.77
N THR A 94 10.31 -2.96 -11.66
CA THR A 94 11.41 -2.02 -11.44
C THR A 94 11.11 -0.95 -10.38
N GLN A 95 9.85 -0.55 -10.19
CA GLN A 95 9.47 0.51 -9.24
C GLN A 95 9.24 0.02 -7.80
N LYS A 96 9.14 -1.31 -7.58
CA LYS A 96 8.92 -1.89 -6.24
C LYS A 96 10.06 -1.60 -5.24
N ARG A 97 11.25 -1.22 -5.73
CA ARG A 97 12.39 -0.80 -4.91
C ARG A 97 12.35 0.66 -4.44
N GLN A 98 11.64 1.56 -5.12
CA GLN A 98 11.66 2.99 -4.75
C GLN A 98 10.64 3.35 -3.65
N VAL A 99 9.48 2.68 -3.60
CA VAL A 99 8.46 2.96 -2.57
C VAL A 99 8.86 2.43 -1.19
N THR A 100 9.54 1.29 -1.15
CA THR A 100 10.16 0.78 0.09
C THR A 100 11.31 1.66 0.55
N GLN A 101 12.01 2.33 -0.36
CA GLN A 101 13.05 3.28 -0.02
C GLN A 101 12.46 4.60 0.51
N SER A 102 11.46 5.21 -0.10
CA SER A 102 10.96 6.52 0.39
C SER A 102 10.29 6.49 1.77
N THR A 103 9.86 5.31 2.26
CA THR A 103 9.25 5.16 3.60
C THR A 103 10.20 4.51 4.63
N ALA A 104 11.41 4.09 4.22
CA ALA A 104 12.44 3.51 5.09
C ALA A 104 13.82 4.19 4.97
N MET A 105 13.98 5.19 4.10
CA MET A 105 15.23 5.92 3.86
C MET A 105 15.35 7.14 4.77
N HIS A 106 15.22 6.93 6.08
CA HIS A 106 15.87 7.82 7.04
C HIS A 106 16.63 7.08 8.15
N GLN A 107 16.69 5.73 8.15
CA GLN A 107 17.56 4.99 9.06
C GLN A 107 18.15 3.71 8.45
N VAL A 108 18.96 3.83 7.39
CA VAL A 108 20.17 2.97 7.26
C VAL A 108 21.28 3.79 6.60
N SER A 109 21.80 4.75 7.36
CA SER A 109 23.14 5.27 7.10
C SER A 109 24.15 4.31 7.72
N ARG A 110 25.07 3.83 6.89
CA ARG A 110 26.40 3.25 7.18
C ARG A 110 26.58 1.73 7.06
N ARG A 111 27.56 1.40 6.19
CA ARG A 111 28.36 0.17 6.02
C ARG A 111 27.65 -0.90 5.17
N ARG A 112 28.22 -1.40 4.07
CA ARG A 112 29.61 -1.81 3.80
C ARG A 112 29.74 -1.96 2.27
N LEU A 113 30.49 -1.10 1.59
CA LEU A 113 31.86 -1.34 1.09
C LEU A 113 32.08 -2.72 0.45
N VAL A 114 32.29 -2.65 -0.87
CA VAL A 114 33.13 -3.50 -1.75
C VAL A 114 34.11 -4.41 -1.00
N LEU A 115 34.01 -5.71 -1.26
CA LEU A 115 35.07 -6.63 -1.72
C LEU A 115 34.41 -7.94 -2.19
#